data_AF-A0AA43UEJ5-F1
#
_entry.id   AF-A0AA43UEJ5-F1
#
_cell.length_a   1.000
_cell.length_b   1.000
_cell.length_c   1.000
_cell.angle_alpha   90.00
_cell.angle_beta   90.00
_cell.angle_gamma   90.00
#
_symmetry.space_group_name_H-M   'P 1'
#
loop_
_entity.id
_entity.type
_entity.pdbx_description
1 polymer ?
#
loop_
_entity_poly.entity_id
_entity_poly.type
_entity_poly.pdbx_seq_one_letter_code
_entity_poly.pdbx_strand_id
1 'polypeptide(L)'
;LGGNDNSTTYMMIARKDHKRSYGAGSGRIGHITKGRHILDIFQEGDRIIEVKPLISEESTENVIVTTDLSFKLEDGYSVDTHVRIKLDESSPESAEHVLILSDKGHMHISDTSGSYAACNEDQDISMEIEDRRVRDIGSVTVRNHGVGLGRIFIYKEKRQLSEVHNYAGTVISGMPIVKMAKGDSSISVVTEPLRLLTVGMTQKKASEFLDSRGVKQERVGDVDDDAIVVEQIPERTIDALKAGKVKTFAVKKDRIYRISLDRKKSPLSVHYFEKVTGLSHKPIGSLKVFFMFDGMPMVQFEGDPSRAHTLYPDEPFKKCKRGDIGVTNQARPNAGLIGIRLEDSKEYGPTGEEGYGTNIFGRFEDDLDEFLKKTDDEEVIYVTEERL
;
A
#
# COMPACT_ATOMS: atom_id res chain seq x y z
N LEU A 1 54.05 -19.61 29.63
CA LEU A 1 53.10 -18.55 29.26
C LEU A 1 52.66 -17.82 30.52
N GLY A 2 53.29 -16.68 30.78
CA GLY A 2 53.15 -15.90 32.00
C GLY A 2 51.97 -14.94 31.91
N GLY A 3 50.86 -15.27 32.55
CA GLY A 3 49.74 -14.32 32.73
C GLY A 3 50.03 -13.21 33.75
N ASN A 4 51.22 -13.20 34.36
CA ASN A 4 51.61 -12.26 35.41
C ASN A 4 52.65 -11.24 34.95
N ASP A 5 52.94 -11.19 33.65
CA ASP A 5 53.83 -10.18 33.07
C ASP A 5 52.98 -9.02 32.51
N ASN A 6 53.12 -7.84 33.10
CA ASN A 6 52.36 -6.64 32.72
C ASN A 6 52.89 -5.96 31.45
N SER A 7 54.01 -6.43 30.90
CA SER A 7 54.57 -5.95 29.62
C SER A 7 53.90 -6.58 28.39
N THR A 8 53.05 -7.59 28.60
CA THR A 8 52.38 -8.35 27.52
C THR A 8 50.89 -8.56 27.82
N THR A 9 50.03 -8.44 26.80
CA THR A 9 48.61 -8.76 26.91
C THR A 9 48.29 -10.02 26.09
N TYR A 10 47.72 -11.03 26.74
CA TYR A 10 47.32 -12.28 26.09
C TYR A 10 45.80 -12.44 26.14
N MET A 11 45.20 -12.82 25.01
CA MET A 11 43.84 -13.35 24.97
C MET A 11 43.92 -14.88 25.05
N MET A 12 43.20 -15.48 26.00
CA MET A 12 43.21 -16.93 26.22
C MET A 12 41.82 -17.52 26.01
N ILE A 13 41.77 -18.69 25.38
CA ILE A 13 40.52 -19.44 25.16
C ILE A 13 40.51 -20.68 26.06
N ALA A 14 39.61 -20.69 27.04
CA ALA A 14 39.39 -21.85 27.89
C ALA A 14 38.63 -22.94 27.11
N ARG A 15 39.29 -24.06 26.79
CA ARG A 15 38.66 -25.20 26.10
C ARG A 15 37.82 -26.10 27.00
N LYS A 16 38.07 -26.04 28.30
CA LYS A 16 37.34 -26.78 29.34
C LYS A 16 37.12 -25.87 30.53
N ASP A 17 36.05 -26.15 31.26
CA ASP A 17 35.80 -25.53 32.55
C ASP A 17 36.96 -25.84 33.48
N HIS A 18 37.52 -24.78 34.06
CA HIS A 18 38.61 -24.89 35.00
C HIS A 18 38.59 -23.66 35.90
N LYS A 19 39.27 -23.78 37.04
CA LYS A 19 39.42 -22.69 38.02
C LYS A 19 40.90 -22.43 38.21
N ARG A 20 41.40 -21.30 37.70
CA ARG A 20 42.80 -20.90 37.80
C ARG A 20 42.91 -19.39 37.75
N SER A 21 43.93 -18.83 38.41
CA SER A 21 44.24 -17.41 38.37
C SER A 21 45.32 -17.17 37.31
N TYR A 22 45.09 -16.18 36.44
CA TYR A 22 45.99 -15.83 35.34
C TYR A 22 46.42 -14.36 35.35
N GLY A 23 46.41 -13.70 36.51
CA GLY A 23 46.89 -12.31 36.64
C GLY A 23 45.99 -11.22 36.03
N ALA A 24 45.05 -11.57 35.16
CA ALA A 24 43.94 -10.71 34.74
C ALA A 24 42.75 -10.92 35.70
N GLY A 25 42.09 -9.84 36.16
CA GLY A 25 41.01 -9.85 37.16
C GLY A 25 39.76 -10.67 36.79
N SER A 26 38.58 -10.07 36.70
CA SER A 26 37.34 -10.76 36.26
C SER A 26 37.34 -11.10 34.75
N GLY A 27 38.52 -11.27 34.14
CA GLY A 27 38.87 -11.16 32.70
C GLY A 27 38.23 -12.16 31.72
N ARG A 28 37.06 -12.71 32.01
CA ARG A 28 36.22 -13.38 31.01
C ARG A 28 35.48 -12.31 30.20
N ILE A 29 35.87 -12.16 28.93
CA ILE A 29 35.29 -11.17 28.01
C ILE A 29 34.18 -11.76 27.10
N GLY A 30 33.92 -13.07 27.13
CA GLY A 30 32.83 -13.68 26.36
C GLY A 30 32.88 -15.21 26.24
N HIS A 31 31.99 -15.77 25.41
CA HIS A 31 31.93 -17.19 25.03
C HIS A 31 31.97 -17.35 23.51
N ILE A 32 32.56 -18.44 23.04
CA ILE A 32 32.61 -18.77 21.61
C ILE A 32 31.35 -19.55 21.24
N THR A 33 30.49 -18.95 20.42
CA THR A 33 29.19 -19.51 20.00
C THR A 33 29.24 -20.17 18.62
N LYS A 34 30.08 -19.69 17.70
CA LYS A 34 30.33 -20.26 16.36
C LYS A 34 31.83 -20.41 16.10
N GLY A 35 32.20 -21.25 15.12
CA GLY A 35 33.60 -21.42 14.72
C GLY A 35 34.46 -22.24 15.68
N ARG A 36 33.90 -23.11 16.53
CA ARG A 36 34.72 -23.92 17.45
C ARG A 36 35.73 -24.83 16.75
N HIS A 37 35.45 -25.24 15.51
CA HIS A 37 36.33 -26.10 14.71
C HIS A 37 37.64 -25.43 14.27
N ILE A 38 37.71 -24.09 14.21
CA ILE A 38 38.95 -23.38 13.87
C ILE A 38 39.88 -23.24 15.08
N LEU A 39 39.41 -23.53 16.29
CA LEU A 39 40.20 -23.39 17.51
C LEU A 39 41.41 -24.33 17.55
N ASP A 40 41.34 -25.44 16.83
CA ASP A 40 42.43 -26.42 16.71
C ASP A 40 43.54 -25.98 15.74
N ILE A 41 43.31 -24.91 14.99
CA ILE A 41 44.24 -24.40 13.97
C ILE A 41 45.02 -23.18 14.49
N PHE A 42 44.50 -22.48 15.52
CA PHE A 42 45.19 -21.33 16.12
C PHE A 42 46.53 -21.72 16.74
N GLN A 43 47.56 -20.94 16.42
CA GLN A 43 48.91 -21.07 16.95
C GLN A 43 49.34 -19.82 17.71
N GLU A 44 50.34 -19.99 18.58
CA GLU A 44 50.98 -18.86 19.24
C GLU A 44 51.66 -17.96 18.20
N GLY A 45 51.30 -16.68 18.18
CA GLY A 45 51.76 -15.72 17.18
C GLY A 45 50.70 -15.27 16.17
N ASP A 46 49.57 -15.98 16.09
CA ASP A 46 48.42 -15.55 15.30
C ASP A 46 47.88 -14.20 15.81
N ARG A 47 47.52 -13.32 14.87
CA ARG A 47 47.06 -11.96 15.16
C ARG A 47 45.59 -11.80 14.80
N ILE A 48 44.87 -11.09 15.66
CA ILE A 48 43.53 -10.62 15.33
C ILE A 48 43.69 -9.52 14.29
N ILE A 49 43.26 -9.79 13.05
CA ILE A 49 43.34 -8.83 11.95
C ILE A 49 42.23 -7.78 12.07
N GLU A 50 41.04 -8.21 12.50
CA GLU A 50 39.85 -7.36 12.59
C GLU A 50 38.89 -7.90 13.66
N VAL A 51 38.23 -7.00 14.39
CA VAL A 51 37.13 -7.32 15.31
C VAL A 51 35.89 -6.58 14.82
N LYS A 52 34.87 -7.31 14.38
CA LYS A 52 33.56 -6.73 14.04
C LYS A 52 32.56 -7.08 15.14
N PRO A 53 31.92 -6.10 15.78
CA PRO A 53 30.78 -6.38 16.63
C PRO A 53 29.66 -6.98 15.77
N LEU A 54 29.31 -8.23 16.06
CA LEU A 54 28.10 -8.84 15.52
C LEU A 54 26.95 -8.44 16.44
N ILE A 55 26.33 -7.31 16.17
CA ILE A 55 25.01 -7.01 16.72
C ILE A 55 24.06 -7.98 16.04
N SER A 56 23.52 -8.92 16.81
CA SER A 56 22.43 -9.76 16.34
C SER A 56 21.22 -8.87 16.09
N GLU A 57 20.96 -8.51 14.83
CA GLU A 57 19.69 -7.95 14.37
C GLU A 57 18.51 -8.95 14.54
N GLU A 58 18.82 -10.18 14.95
CA GLU A 58 17.83 -11.21 15.25
C GLU A 58 17.19 -11.04 16.62
N SER A 59 17.91 -10.49 17.61
CA SER A 59 17.39 -10.32 18.96
C SER A 59 16.52 -9.08 19.10
N THR A 60 15.24 -9.28 19.42
CA THR A 60 14.34 -8.20 19.87
C THR A 60 14.76 -7.60 21.21
N GLU A 61 15.63 -8.26 21.97
CA GLU A 61 16.06 -7.81 23.31
C GLU A 61 16.91 -6.54 23.25
N ASN A 62 17.54 -6.26 22.10
CA ASN A 62 18.37 -5.06 21.88
C ASN A 62 17.68 -4.01 21.00
N VAL A 63 16.36 -4.13 20.78
CA VAL A 63 15.58 -3.19 19.97
C VAL A 63 14.71 -2.34 20.88
N ILE A 64 14.97 -1.03 20.89
CA ILE A 64 14.12 -0.05 21.58
C ILE A 64 13.21 0.58 20.53
N VAL A 65 11.90 0.40 20.70
CA VAL A 65 10.90 1.12 19.90
C VAL A 65 10.32 2.23 20.74
N THR A 66 10.50 3.46 20.28
CA THR A 66 10.02 4.65 20.96
C THR A 66 9.47 5.66 19.96
N THR A 67 8.42 6.37 20.37
CA THR A 67 7.92 7.58 19.71
C THR A 67 8.42 8.84 20.39
N ASP A 68 9.17 8.71 21.49
CA ASP A 68 9.78 9.81 22.22
C ASP A 68 11.02 10.34 21.48
N LEU A 69 10.86 11.48 20.82
CA LEU A 69 11.93 12.17 20.11
C LEU A 69 13.01 12.76 21.05
N SER A 70 12.80 12.72 22.37
CA SER A 70 13.79 13.12 23.38
C SER A 70 14.66 11.96 23.87
N PHE A 71 14.42 10.74 23.37
CA PHE A 71 15.19 9.56 23.73
C PHE A 71 16.68 9.77 23.43
N LYS A 72 17.53 9.64 24.46
CA LYS A 72 18.97 9.86 24.33
C LYS A 72 19.62 8.63 23.71
N LEU A 73 20.24 8.83 22.55
CA LEU A 73 21.03 7.81 21.89
C LEU A 73 22.37 7.62 22.63
N GLU A 74 22.78 6.37 22.81
CA GLU A 74 24.10 6.02 23.32
C GLU A 74 25.03 5.65 22.16
N ASP A 75 26.33 5.60 22.42
CA ASP A 75 27.31 5.21 21.41
C ASP A 75 27.05 3.79 20.90
N GLY A 76 27.11 3.62 19.58
CA GLY A 76 26.78 2.35 18.91
C GLY A 76 25.30 2.13 18.58
N TYR A 77 24.39 3.06 18.90
CA TYR A 77 22.99 2.94 18.48
C TYR A 77 22.86 3.19 16.98
N SER A 78 21.99 2.41 16.33
CA SER A 78 21.49 2.68 14.98
C SER A 78 20.01 3.04 15.06
N VAL A 79 19.56 3.94 14.20
CA VAL A 79 18.18 4.42 14.18
C VAL A 79 17.54 4.03 12.86
N ASP A 80 16.54 3.16 12.94
CA ASP A 80 15.64 2.86 11.83
C ASP A 80 14.37 3.71 11.98
N THR A 81 14.08 4.55 10.99
CA THR A 81 12.87 5.39 10.97
C THR A 81 11.78 4.85 10.05
N HIS A 82 12.12 3.95 9.13
CA HIS A 82 11.19 3.39 8.15
C HIS A 82 11.60 1.97 7.73
N VAL A 83 10.64 1.21 7.21
CA VAL A 83 10.87 -0.05 6.52
C VAL A 83 11.10 0.24 5.05
N ARG A 84 12.22 -0.21 4.49
CA ARG A 84 12.47 -0.14 3.05
C ARG A 84 12.10 -1.46 2.39
N ILE A 85 11.21 -1.42 1.41
CA ILE A 85 10.76 -2.60 0.66
C ILE A 85 11.22 -2.48 -0.79
N LYS A 86 12.06 -3.40 -1.23
CA LYS A 86 12.37 -3.57 -2.65
C LYS A 86 11.30 -4.45 -3.29
N LEU A 87 10.56 -3.90 -4.24
CA LEU A 87 9.49 -4.62 -4.92
C LEU A 87 10.03 -5.57 -5.98
N ASP A 88 9.33 -6.68 -6.20
CA ASP A 88 9.73 -7.70 -7.16
C ASP A 88 9.09 -7.42 -8.53
N GLU A 89 9.94 -7.24 -9.54
CA GLU A 89 9.52 -6.99 -10.92
C GLU A 89 8.81 -8.17 -11.58
N SER A 90 8.92 -9.39 -11.05
CA SER A 90 8.19 -10.56 -11.55
C SER A 90 6.72 -10.58 -11.16
N SER A 91 6.32 -9.70 -10.24
CA SER A 91 4.96 -9.63 -9.69
C SER A 91 4.41 -8.19 -9.73
N PRO A 92 4.28 -7.59 -10.93
CA PRO A 92 3.90 -6.18 -11.09
C PRO A 92 2.54 -5.83 -10.45
N GLU A 93 1.57 -6.75 -10.42
CA GLU A 93 0.25 -6.51 -9.83
C GLU A 93 0.33 -6.48 -8.30
N SER A 94 1.00 -7.47 -7.70
CA SER A 94 1.19 -7.54 -6.25
C SER A 94 2.06 -6.39 -5.74
N ALA A 95 3.07 -6.00 -6.51
CA ALA A 95 3.92 -4.86 -6.20
C ALA A 95 3.16 -3.52 -6.28
N GLU A 96 2.30 -3.32 -7.30
CA GLU A 96 1.44 -2.13 -7.36
C GLU A 96 0.48 -2.07 -6.18
N HIS A 97 -0.06 -3.21 -5.74
CA HIS A 97 -0.89 -3.24 -4.54
C HIS A 97 -0.14 -2.81 -3.27
N VAL A 98 1.12 -3.23 -3.10
CA VAL A 98 1.99 -2.74 -2.01
C VAL A 98 2.23 -1.23 -2.12
N LEU A 99 2.42 -0.71 -3.34
CA LEU A 99 2.58 0.72 -3.57
C LEU A 99 1.33 1.52 -3.18
N ILE A 100 0.15 1.07 -3.56
CA ILE A 100 -1.13 1.70 -3.20
C ILE A 100 -1.27 1.80 -1.67
N LEU A 101 -1.02 0.70 -0.96
CA LEU A 101 -1.14 0.64 0.51
C LEU A 101 0.02 1.28 1.28
N SER A 102 1.03 1.80 0.59
CA SER A 102 2.15 2.55 1.19
C SER A 102 2.30 3.97 0.64
N ASP A 103 1.38 4.42 -0.21
CA ASP A 103 1.46 5.70 -0.95
C ASP A 103 1.55 6.92 -0.03
N LYS A 104 0.94 6.83 1.17
CA LYS A 104 1.00 7.88 2.21
C LYS A 104 2.30 7.86 3.02
N GLY A 105 3.28 7.06 2.63
CA GLY A 105 4.56 6.88 3.33
C GLY A 105 4.47 6.04 4.61
N HIS A 106 3.30 5.46 4.87
CA HIS A 106 3.07 4.55 5.99
C HIS A 106 2.16 3.40 5.56
N MET A 107 2.25 2.29 6.28
CA MET A 107 1.38 1.12 6.12
C MET A 107 0.77 0.77 7.47
N HIS A 108 -0.54 0.56 7.51
CA HIS A 108 -1.21 0.10 8.71
C HIS A 108 -0.98 -1.40 8.92
N ILE A 109 -0.52 -1.77 10.10
CA ILE A 109 -0.36 -3.14 10.55
C ILE A 109 -1.61 -3.51 11.34
N SER A 110 -2.56 -4.14 10.66
CA SER A 110 -3.83 -4.56 11.24
C SER A 110 -3.63 -5.66 12.28
N ASP A 111 -2.72 -6.60 12.04
CA ASP A 111 -2.44 -7.68 12.97
C ASP A 111 -1.03 -8.22 12.82
N THR A 112 -0.59 -8.96 13.84
CA THR A 112 0.74 -9.53 13.88
C THR A 112 0.75 -10.88 14.61
N SER A 113 1.68 -11.74 14.20
CA SER A 113 2.02 -12.98 14.88
C SER A 113 3.53 -13.06 15.11
N GLY A 114 4.00 -14.14 15.74
CA GLY A 114 5.45 -14.42 15.80
C GLY A 114 6.09 -14.57 14.40
N SER A 115 5.28 -14.86 13.38
CA SER A 115 5.77 -15.18 12.03
C SER A 115 5.60 -14.09 10.99
N TYR A 116 4.73 -13.10 11.22
CA TYR A 116 4.45 -12.03 10.26
C TYR A 116 3.86 -10.78 10.92
N ALA A 117 3.92 -9.66 10.21
CA ALA A 117 3.04 -8.51 10.34
C ALA A 117 2.16 -8.42 9.09
N ALA A 118 0.91 -7.99 9.20
CA ALA A 118 -0.02 -7.95 8.07
C ALA A 118 -0.79 -6.64 7.97
N CYS A 119 -1.17 -6.27 6.74
CA CYS A 119 -2.04 -5.15 6.42
C CYS A 119 -3.30 -5.65 5.70
N ASN A 120 -4.46 -5.26 6.22
CA ASN A 120 -5.78 -5.66 5.73
C ASN A 120 -6.61 -4.46 5.22
N GLU A 121 -5.99 -3.29 4.99
CA GLU A 121 -6.73 -2.06 4.65
C GLU A 121 -7.43 -2.13 3.29
N ASP A 122 -6.87 -2.87 2.34
CA ASP A 122 -7.46 -3.01 1.02
C ASP A 122 -7.60 -4.48 0.63
N GLN A 123 -8.83 -4.98 0.75
CA GLN A 123 -9.20 -6.36 0.44
C GLN A 123 -10.18 -6.41 -0.73
N ASP A 124 -10.58 -7.62 -1.11
CA ASP A 124 -11.56 -7.87 -2.17
C ASP A 124 -11.11 -7.35 -3.55
N ILE A 125 -9.80 -7.33 -3.79
CA ILE A 125 -9.22 -7.05 -5.10
C ILE A 125 -9.14 -8.31 -5.94
N SER A 126 -9.30 -8.22 -7.26
CA SER A 126 -8.90 -9.33 -8.13
C SER A 126 -7.39 -9.38 -8.17
N MET A 127 -6.82 -10.58 -8.08
CA MET A 127 -5.39 -10.79 -8.20
C MET A 127 -5.08 -12.00 -9.05
N GLU A 128 -4.28 -11.80 -10.10
CA GLU A 128 -3.71 -12.90 -10.85
C GLU A 128 -2.65 -13.66 -10.05
N ILE A 129 -2.42 -14.92 -10.41
CA ILE A 129 -1.32 -15.70 -9.83
C ILE A 129 -0.02 -15.23 -10.47
N GLU A 130 0.86 -14.65 -9.66
CA GLU A 130 2.20 -14.21 -10.07
C GLU A 130 3.25 -15.15 -9.46
N ASP A 131 4.46 -14.66 -9.30
CA ASP A 131 5.56 -15.47 -8.78
C ASP A 131 5.34 -15.88 -7.31
N ARG A 132 5.71 -17.13 -7.01
CA ARG A 132 5.48 -17.78 -5.71
C ARG A 132 6.75 -18.48 -5.27
N ARG A 133 7.24 -18.10 -4.08
CA ARG A 133 8.51 -18.58 -3.55
C ARG A 133 8.39 -19.01 -2.09
N VAL A 134 9.46 -19.61 -1.58
CA VAL A 134 9.65 -19.75 -0.14
C VAL A 134 9.67 -18.35 0.49
N ARG A 135 8.96 -18.19 1.61
CA ARG A 135 8.78 -16.89 2.26
C ARG A 135 9.85 -16.77 3.33
N ASP A 136 11.03 -16.28 2.94
CA ASP A 136 12.14 -16.01 3.85
C ASP A 136 11.85 -14.80 4.76
N ILE A 137 12.69 -14.59 5.78
CA ILE A 137 12.60 -13.41 6.66
C ILE A 137 12.69 -12.15 5.79
N GLY A 138 11.79 -11.19 6.04
CA GLY A 138 11.68 -9.96 5.26
C GLY A 138 10.90 -10.10 3.95
N SER A 139 10.44 -11.30 3.57
CA SER A 139 9.57 -11.44 2.39
C SER A 139 8.30 -10.64 2.57
N VAL A 140 7.89 -9.93 1.51
CA VAL A 140 6.61 -9.26 1.41
C VAL A 140 5.76 -10.03 0.40
N THR A 141 4.59 -10.49 0.82
CA THR A 141 3.67 -11.22 -0.07
C THR A 141 2.28 -10.62 -0.02
N VAL A 142 1.54 -10.81 -1.11
CA VAL A 142 0.13 -10.43 -1.20
C VAL A 142 -0.68 -11.70 -1.43
N ARG A 143 -1.77 -11.86 -0.68
CA ARG A 143 -2.64 -13.02 -0.84
C ARG A 143 -3.43 -12.92 -2.14
N ASN A 144 -3.31 -13.93 -3.01
CA ASN A 144 -3.93 -13.98 -4.33
C ASN A 144 -5.24 -14.81 -4.40
N HIS A 145 -5.58 -15.55 -3.33
CA HIS A 145 -6.78 -16.39 -3.33
C HIS A 145 -7.33 -16.66 -1.92
N GLY A 146 -8.65 -16.90 -1.86
CA GLY A 146 -9.39 -17.24 -0.64
C GLY A 146 -9.65 -16.04 0.27
N VAL A 147 -10.01 -16.31 1.52
CA VAL A 147 -10.37 -15.27 2.51
C VAL A 147 -9.21 -14.32 2.77
N GLY A 148 -9.49 -13.01 2.72
CA GLY A 148 -8.48 -11.95 2.88
C GLY A 148 -7.64 -11.73 1.62
N LEU A 149 -8.25 -11.90 0.44
CA LEU A 149 -7.66 -11.56 -0.85
C LEU A 149 -7.17 -10.10 -0.84
N GLY A 150 -5.94 -9.85 -1.34
CA GLY A 150 -5.27 -8.54 -1.25
C GLY A 150 -4.47 -8.30 0.04
N ARG A 151 -4.66 -9.13 1.07
CA ARG A 151 -3.92 -8.97 2.33
C ARG A 151 -2.41 -9.04 2.12
N ILE A 152 -1.70 -8.02 2.60
CA ILE A 152 -0.24 -7.94 2.57
C ILE A 152 0.33 -8.60 3.83
N PHE A 153 1.40 -9.38 3.67
CA PHE A 153 2.15 -10.01 4.75
C PHE A 153 3.63 -9.66 4.65
N ILE A 154 4.24 -9.26 5.76
CA ILE A 154 5.68 -9.06 5.91
C ILE A 154 6.19 -10.11 6.90
N TYR A 155 7.03 -11.04 6.44
CA TYR A 155 7.43 -12.21 7.21
C TYR A 155 8.58 -11.91 8.20
N LYS A 156 8.37 -12.31 9.47
CA LYS A 156 9.36 -12.27 10.55
C LYS A 156 10.18 -13.56 10.65
N GLU A 157 9.60 -14.66 10.18
CA GLU A 157 10.21 -15.99 10.16
C GLU A 157 10.08 -16.64 8.78
N LYS A 158 11.02 -17.53 8.46
CA LYS A 158 10.92 -18.37 7.27
C LYS A 158 9.67 -19.24 7.32
N ARG A 159 8.93 -19.27 6.21
CA ARG A 159 7.76 -20.12 5.98
C ARG A 159 7.85 -20.79 4.61
N GLN A 160 7.32 -22.00 4.51
CA GLN A 160 7.27 -22.74 3.25
C GLN A 160 6.48 -21.98 2.19
N LEU A 161 6.69 -22.32 0.92
CA LEU A 161 5.90 -21.80 -0.19
C LEU A 161 4.39 -22.02 0.08
N SER A 162 3.57 -21.07 -0.34
CA SER A 162 2.12 -21.20 -0.32
C SER A 162 1.55 -20.78 -1.66
N GLU A 163 0.65 -21.60 -2.20
CA GLU A 163 0.07 -21.35 -3.53
C GLU A 163 -0.81 -20.10 -3.58
N VAL A 164 -1.32 -19.66 -2.42
CA VAL A 164 -2.26 -18.55 -2.30
C VAL A 164 -1.60 -17.20 -2.00
N HIS A 165 -0.28 -17.10 -2.11
CA HIS A 165 0.49 -15.88 -1.86
C HIS A 165 1.45 -15.59 -3.02
N ASN A 166 1.26 -14.44 -3.66
CA ASN A 166 2.24 -13.89 -4.60
C ASN A 166 3.37 -13.21 -3.84
N TYR A 167 4.61 -13.42 -4.27
CA TYR A 167 5.77 -12.71 -3.78
C TYR A 167 5.82 -11.31 -4.39
N ALA A 168 5.78 -10.26 -3.57
CA ALA A 168 5.70 -8.88 -4.02
C ALA A 168 6.98 -8.07 -3.78
N GLY A 169 7.87 -8.54 -2.91
CA GLY A 169 9.12 -7.85 -2.62
C GLY A 169 9.84 -8.35 -1.37
N THR A 170 10.85 -7.60 -0.94
CA THR A 170 11.68 -7.91 0.23
C THR A 170 11.95 -6.65 1.04
N VAL A 171 11.85 -6.75 2.35
CA VAL A 171 12.39 -5.76 3.28
C VAL A 171 13.91 -5.78 3.19
N ILE A 172 14.49 -4.66 2.75
CA ILE A 172 15.95 -4.49 2.63
C ILE A 172 16.54 -3.69 3.80
N SER A 173 15.73 -2.95 4.57
CA SER A 173 16.13 -2.32 5.82
C SER A 173 14.90 -2.06 6.72
N GLY A 174 15.12 -1.84 8.03
CA GLY A 174 14.04 -1.59 8.99
C GLY A 174 13.29 -2.85 9.45
N MET A 175 13.91 -4.03 9.34
CA MET A 175 13.33 -5.27 9.87
C MET A 175 13.02 -5.22 11.39
N PRO A 176 13.80 -4.54 12.24
CA PRO A 176 13.43 -4.33 13.65
C PRO A 176 12.06 -3.66 13.84
N ILE A 177 11.71 -2.68 13.00
CA ILE A 177 10.39 -2.02 13.02
C ILE A 177 9.30 -3.05 12.74
N VAL A 178 9.46 -3.88 11.71
CA VAL A 178 8.49 -4.94 11.38
C VAL A 178 8.34 -5.94 12.52
N LYS A 179 9.45 -6.40 13.11
CA LYS A 179 9.42 -7.37 14.21
C LYS A 179 8.66 -6.84 15.43
N MET A 180 8.86 -5.56 15.74
CA MET A 180 8.28 -4.89 16.91
C MET A 180 6.92 -4.24 16.64
N ALA A 181 6.47 -4.20 15.39
CA ALA A 181 5.16 -3.68 15.02
C ALA A 181 4.06 -4.38 15.82
N LYS A 182 3.17 -3.58 16.41
CA LYS A 182 2.00 -4.07 17.13
C LYS A 182 0.83 -4.19 16.15
N GLY A 183 -0.11 -5.08 16.43
CA GLY A 183 -1.40 -5.03 15.74
C GLY A 183 -2.09 -3.70 16.03
N ASP A 184 -2.86 -3.22 15.06
CA ASP A 184 -3.52 -1.91 15.06
C ASP A 184 -2.54 -0.74 15.25
N SER A 185 -1.41 -0.77 14.52
CA SER A 185 -0.42 0.31 14.53
C SER A 185 0.00 0.71 13.11
N SER A 186 0.72 1.82 12.95
CA SER A 186 1.26 2.23 11.64
C SER A 186 2.77 2.20 11.67
N ILE A 187 3.36 1.72 10.57
CA ILE A 187 4.81 1.76 10.34
C ILE A 187 5.10 2.68 9.15
N SER A 188 6.20 3.43 9.20
CA SER A 188 6.66 4.20 8.04
C SER A 188 7.26 3.25 7.01
N VAL A 189 6.89 3.40 5.74
CA VAL A 189 7.31 2.51 4.64
C VAL A 189 7.82 3.35 3.48
N VAL A 190 8.93 2.92 2.90
CA VAL A 190 9.49 3.45 1.65
C VAL A 190 9.69 2.29 0.70
N THR A 191 9.15 2.40 -0.51
CA THR A 191 9.28 1.37 -1.55
C THR A 191 10.36 1.72 -2.57
N GLU A 192 10.93 0.69 -3.17
CA GLU A 192 11.85 0.78 -4.29
C GLU A 192 11.37 -0.16 -5.41
N PRO A 193 10.88 0.36 -6.55
CA PRO A 193 10.72 1.77 -6.89
C PRO A 193 9.60 2.47 -6.10
N LEU A 194 9.61 3.80 -6.09
CA LEU A 194 8.47 4.62 -5.65
C LEU A 194 7.35 4.56 -6.69
N ARG A 195 6.11 4.75 -6.25
CA ARG A 195 4.93 4.72 -7.11
C ARG A 195 5.03 5.77 -8.21
N LEU A 196 4.72 5.37 -9.44
CA LEU A 196 4.73 6.23 -10.62
C LEU A 196 3.30 6.47 -11.08
N LEU A 197 2.65 7.43 -10.44
CA LEU A 197 1.28 7.85 -10.74
C LEU A 197 1.25 9.32 -11.15
N THR A 198 0.68 9.59 -12.32
CA THR A 198 0.53 10.93 -12.90
C THR A 198 -0.91 11.43 -12.92
N VAL A 199 -1.89 10.55 -12.66
CA VAL A 199 -3.31 10.92 -12.56
C VAL A 199 -3.48 12.01 -11.49
N GLY A 200 -4.22 13.07 -11.83
CA GLY A 200 -4.40 14.27 -10.99
C GLY A 200 -3.36 15.36 -11.22
N MET A 201 -2.24 15.08 -11.90
CA MET A 201 -1.26 16.09 -12.27
C MET A 201 -1.68 16.83 -13.55
N THR A 202 -1.17 18.04 -13.75
CA THR A 202 -1.24 18.67 -15.08
C THR A 202 -0.27 17.95 -16.04
N GLN A 203 -0.49 18.02 -17.35
CA GLN A 203 0.41 17.43 -18.34
C GLN A 203 1.86 17.90 -18.15
N LYS A 204 2.07 19.18 -17.81
CA LYS A 204 3.39 19.72 -17.48
C LYS A 204 4.03 19.06 -16.26
N LYS A 205 3.30 19.00 -15.13
CA LYS A 205 3.80 18.38 -13.89
C LYS A 205 4.08 16.88 -14.08
N ALA A 206 3.22 16.20 -14.84
CA ALA A 206 3.42 14.81 -15.20
C ALA A 206 4.71 14.61 -16.03
N SER A 207 4.99 15.48 -17.00
CA SER A 207 6.26 15.46 -17.75
C SER A 207 7.46 15.58 -16.82
N GLU A 208 7.49 16.60 -15.96
CA GLU A 208 8.60 16.86 -15.03
C GLU A 208 8.82 15.68 -14.06
N PHE A 209 7.72 15.10 -13.56
CA PHE A 209 7.76 13.95 -12.67
C PHE A 209 8.30 12.69 -13.37
N LEU A 210 7.80 12.37 -14.56
CA LEU A 210 8.23 11.21 -15.35
C LEU A 210 9.69 11.35 -15.81
N ASP A 211 10.09 12.53 -16.28
CA ASP A 211 11.45 12.83 -16.73
C ASP A 211 12.45 12.67 -15.58
N SER A 212 12.09 13.07 -14.35
CA SER A 212 12.92 12.87 -13.15
C SER A 212 13.22 11.39 -12.86
N ARG A 213 12.41 10.48 -13.41
CA ARG A 213 12.55 9.01 -13.27
C ARG A 213 12.99 8.33 -14.55
N GLY A 214 13.39 9.09 -15.57
CA GLY A 214 13.86 8.56 -16.85
C GLY A 214 12.75 7.92 -17.69
N VAL A 215 11.49 8.27 -17.45
CA VAL A 215 10.33 7.76 -18.19
C VAL A 215 9.81 8.85 -19.13
N LYS A 216 9.58 8.52 -20.40
CA LYS A 216 9.06 9.48 -21.39
C LYS A 216 7.54 9.62 -21.30
N GLN A 217 7.02 10.83 -21.46
CA GLN A 217 5.58 11.08 -21.55
C GLN A 217 5.09 11.09 -23.00
N GLU A 218 4.00 10.38 -23.29
CA GLU A 218 3.23 10.47 -24.54
C GLU A 218 1.85 11.08 -24.24
N ARG A 219 1.67 12.38 -24.53
CA ARG A 219 0.41 13.10 -24.24
C ARG A 219 -0.68 12.74 -25.25
N VAL A 220 -1.88 12.42 -24.76
CA VAL A 220 -3.07 12.11 -25.58
C VAL A 220 -4.31 12.79 -24.98
N GLY A 221 -5.34 13.02 -25.81
CA GLY A 221 -6.50 13.82 -25.42
C GLY A 221 -6.15 15.29 -25.52
N ASP A 222 -6.30 16.02 -24.41
CA ASP A 222 -5.80 17.39 -24.30
C ASP A 222 -4.29 17.38 -24.00
N VAL A 223 -3.52 18.05 -24.84
CA VAL A 223 -2.05 18.08 -24.78
C VAL A 223 -1.51 19.36 -24.13
N ASP A 224 -2.39 20.30 -23.80
CA ASP A 224 -2.05 21.56 -23.17
C ASP A 224 -1.41 21.33 -21.79
N ASP A 225 -0.47 22.20 -21.41
CA ASP A 225 0.34 22.02 -20.20
C ASP A 225 -0.47 22.03 -18.89
N ASP A 226 -1.64 22.67 -18.89
CA ASP A 226 -2.59 22.82 -17.79
C ASP A 226 -3.70 21.76 -17.79
N ALA A 227 -3.84 20.97 -18.87
CA ALA A 227 -4.77 19.85 -18.90
C ALA A 227 -4.42 18.82 -17.82
N ILE A 228 -5.44 18.23 -17.19
CA ILE A 228 -5.27 17.32 -16.05
C ILE A 228 -5.30 15.88 -16.55
N VAL A 229 -4.26 15.12 -16.20
CA VAL A 229 -4.16 13.69 -16.51
C VAL A 229 -5.21 12.95 -15.70
N VAL A 230 -6.09 12.23 -16.39
CA VAL A 230 -7.16 11.42 -15.78
C VAL A 230 -6.91 9.93 -15.92
N GLU A 231 -6.11 9.53 -16.92
CA GLU A 231 -5.71 8.14 -17.13
C GLU A 231 -4.25 8.06 -17.58
N GLN A 232 -3.58 6.94 -17.25
CA GLN A 232 -2.23 6.65 -17.71
C GLN A 232 -2.10 5.19 -18.14
N ILE A 233 -1.28 4.95 -19.16
CA ILE A 233 -0.98 3.60 -19.67
C ILE A 233 0.53 3.48 -19.93
N PRO A 234 1.26 2.50 -19.36
CA PRO A 234 0.79 1.51 -18.40
C PRO A 234 0.34 2.12 -17.07
N GLU A 235 -0.64 1.48 -16.42
CA GLU A 235 -1.12 1.92 -15.11
C GLU A 235 -0.13 1.58 -14.00
N ARG A 236 0.45 0.38 -14.06
CA ARG A 236 1.33 -0.15 -13.01
C ARG A 236 2.73 0.43 -13.12
N THR A 237 3.31 0.75 -11.97
CA THR A 237 4.63 1.38 -11.83
C THR A 237 5.74 0.55 -12.47
N ILE A 238 5.79 -0.76 -12.20
CA ILE A 238 6.81 -1.65 -12.76
C ILE A 238 6.70 -1.72 -14.28
N ASP A 239 5.49 -1.77 -14.82
CA ASP A 239 5.26 -1.85 -16.26
C ASP A 239 5.64 -0.53 -16.95
N ALA A 240 5.31 0.60 -16.35
CA ALA A 240 5.70 1.93 -16.82
C ALA A 240 7.23 2.10 -16.86
N LEU A 241 7.92 1.67 -15.80
CA LEU A 241 9.39 1.73 -15.72
C LEU A 241 10.04 0.80 -16.75
N LYS A 242 9.54 -0.43 -16.91
CA LYS A 242 10.04 -1.37 -17.93
C LYS A 242 9.82 -0.86 -19.36
N ALA A 243 8.66 -0.24 -19.61
CA ALA A 243 8.36 0.35 -20.91
C ALA A 243 9.22 1.59 -21.21
N GLY A 244 9.69 2.29 -20.17
CA GLY A 244 10.44 3.54 -20.28
C GLY A 244 9.61 4.70 -20.84
N LYS A 245 8.28 4.52 -20.94
CA LYS A 245 7.33 5.50 -21.43
C LYS A 245 5.93 5.29 -20.87
N VAL A 246 5.19 6.37 -20.70
CA VAL A 246 3.81 6.38 -20.22
C VAL A 246 2.98 7.30 -21.12
N LYS A 247 1.87 6.77 -21.61
CA LYS A 247 0.84 7.54 -22.28
C LYS A 247 -0.09 8.17 -21.25
N THR A 248 -0.19 9.50 -21.26
CA THR A 248 -1.06 10.27 -20.34
C THR A 248 -2.24 10.83 -21.11
N PHE A 249 -3.44 10.36 -20.77
CA PHE A 249 -4.68 10.92 -21.30
C PHE A 249 -5.17 12.02 -20.36
N ALA A 250 -5.29 13.24 -20.88
CA ALA A 250 -5.73 14.38 -20.10
C ALA A 250 -6.96 15.05 -20.69
N VAL A 251 -7.70 15.73 -19.83
CA VAL A 251 -8.86 16.54 -20.16
C VAL A 251 -8.75 17.90 -19.51
N LYS A 252 -9.56 18.85 -19.98
CA LYS A 252 -9.69 20.15 -19.34
C LYS A 252 -10.26 20.01 -17.94
N LYS A 253 -9.86 20.92 -17.05
CA LYS A 253 -10.30 20.91 -15.65
C LYS A 253 -11.83 20.96 -15.49
N ASP A 254 -12.53 21.64 -16.40
CA ASP A 254 -14.00 21.75 -16.41
C ASP A 254 -14.74 20.49 -16.92
N ARG A 255 -13.99 19.42 -17.20
CA ARG A 255 -14.47 18.06 -17.50
C ARG A 255 -14.25 17.09 -16.31
N ILE A 256 -13.74 17.58 -15.18
CA ILE A 256 -13.55 16.79 -13.95
C ILE A 256 -14.43 17.39 -12.87
N TYR A 257 -15.35 16.58 -12.35
CA TYR A 257 -16.40 17.06 -11.46
C TYR A 257 -16.15 16.68 -10.01
N ARG A 258 -16.39 17.62 -9.11
CA ARG A 258 -16.24 17.42 -7.68
C ARG A 258 -17.43 16.72 -7.09
N ILE A 259 -17.14 15.76 -6.23
CA ILE A 259 -18.11 15.01 -5.45
C ILE A 259 -17.73 15.03 -3.96
N SER A 260 -18.65 14.62 -3.10
CA SER A 260 -18.41 14.36 -1.69
C SER A 260 -18.98 12.98 -1.31
N LEU A 261 -18.22 12.19 -0.55
CA LEU A 261 -18.61 10.83 -0.14
C LEU A 261 -18.78 10.73 1.39
N ASP A 262 -19.92 10.19 1.84
CA ASP A 262 -20.26 10.00 3.24
C ASP A 262 -19.91 8.59 3.72
N ARG A 263 -18.63 8.42 4.06
CA ARG A 263 -18.07 7.16 4.59
C ARG A 263 -18.67 6.75 5.94
N LYS A 264 -19.28 7.68 6.69
CA LYS A 264 -19.92 7.36 7.98
C LYS A 264 -21.32 6.81 7.78
N LYS A 265 -22.08 7.39 6.85
CA LYS A 265 -23.45 6.98 6.57
C LYS A 265 -23.52 5.65 5.83
N SER A 266 -22.67 5.44 4.82
CA SER A 266 -22.73 4.25 3.97
C SER A 266 -21.34 3.74 3.59
N PRO A 267 -20.57 3.19 4.55
CA PRO A 267 -19.18 2.79 4.33
C PRO A 267 -19.02 1.76 3.19
N LEU A 268 -19.93 0.77 3.10
CA LEU A 268 -19.87 -0.27 2.07
C LEU A 268 -20.18 0.28 0.67
N SER A 269 -21.15 1.18 0.54
CA SER A 269 -21.49 1.78 -0.75
C SER A 269 -20.40 2.75 -1.22
N VAL A 270 -19.79 3.50 -0.30
CA VAL A 270 -18.62 4.34 -0.64
C VAL A 270 -17.45 3.47 -1.08
N HIS A 271 -17.13 2.41 -0.33
CA HIS A 271 -16.05 1.50 -0.70
C HIS A 271 -16.27 0.87 -2.08
N TYR A 272 -17.50 0.43 -2.37
CA TYR A 272 -17.90 -0.07 -3.68
C TYR A 272 -17.65 0.99 -4.78
N PHE A 273 -18.12 2.21 -4.57
CA PHE A 273 -17.95 3.31 -5.52
C PHE A 273 -16.46 3.63 -5.75
N GLU A 274 -15.66 3.69 -4.70
CA GLU A 274 -14.21 3.92 -4.79
C GLU A 274 -13.48 2.80 -5.55
N LYS A 275 -13.96 1.56 -5.43
CA LYS A 275 -13.43 0.41 -6.15
C LYS A 275 -13.78 0.44 -7.63
N VAL A 276 -15.05 0.69 -7.96
CA VAL A 276 -15.53 0.75 -9.35
C VAL A 276 -14.91 1.91 -10.11
N THR A 277 -14.80 3.08 -9.47
CA THR A 277 -14.27 4.30 -10.13
C THR A 277 -12.75 4.38 -10.14
N GLY A 278 -12.06 3.62 -9.28
CA GLY A 278 -10.63 3.74 -9.05
C GLY A 278 -10.22 4.79 -8.03
N LEU A 279 -11.16 5.55 -7.44
CA LEU A 279 -10.86 6.51 -6.36
C LEU A 279 -10.22 5.89 -5.12
N SER A 280 -10.32 4.56 -4.96
CA SER A 280 -9.61 3.82 -3.91
C SER A 280 -8.08 3.94 -3.98
N HIS A 281 -7.53 4.21 -5.16
CA HIS A 281 -6.09 4.23 -5.40
C HIS A 281 -5.60 5.34 -6.35
N LYS A 282 -6.52 6.17 -6.87
CA LYS A 282 -6.23 7.31 -7.76
C LYS A 282 -6.97 8.55 -7.24
N PRO A 283 -6.43 9.77 -7.43
CA PRO A 283 -7.10 11.01 -7.01
C PRO A 283 -8.27 11.40 -7.92
N ILE A 284 -8.36 10.81 -9.11
CA ILE A 284 -9.45 10.99 -10.07
C ILE A 284 -10.01 9.62 -10.43
N GLY A 285 -11.33 9.48 -10.33
CA GLY A 285 -12.06 8.29 -10.73
C GLY A 285 -12.77 8.46 -12.06
N SER A 286 -13.07 7.35 -12.72
CA SER A 286 -13.80 7.29 -13.98
C SER A 286 -15.15 6.60 -13.80
N LEU A 287 -16.20 7.19 -14.37
CA LEU A 287 -17.57 6.67 -14.39
C LEU A 287 -18.03 6.56 -15.84
N LYS A 288 -18.33 5.35 -16.30
CA LYS A 288 -18.89 5.15 -17.65
C LYS A 288 -20.40 5.28 -17.60
N VAL A 289 -20.96 6.18 -18.41
CA VAL A 289 -22.41 6.34 -18.53
C VAL A 289 -23.01 5.02 -19.06
N PHE A 290 -23.99 4.50 -18.33
CA PHE A 290 -24.73 3.30 -18.73
C PHE A 290 -25.98 3.69 -19.53
N PHE A 291 -26.67 4.74 -19.07
CA PHE A 291 -27.91 5.17 -19.71
C PHE A 291 -28.23 6.63 -19.34
N MET A 292 -28.44 7.46 -20.36
CA MET A 292 -28.94 8.83 -20.25
C MET A 292 -29.79 9.17 -21.49
N PHE A 293 -30.93 9.82 -21.30
CA PHE A 293 -31.62 10.54 -22.37
C PHE A 293 -32.28 11.83 -21.86
N ASP A 294 -32.59 12.75 -22.78
CA ASP A 294 -33.15 14.06 -22.45
C ASP A 294 -34.48 13.95 -21.70
N GLY A 295 -34.57 14.62 -20.55
CA GLY A 295 -35.72 14.56 -19.64
C GLY A 295 -35.71 13.40 -18.62
N MET A 296 -34.68 12.56 -18.57
CA MET A 296 -34.52 11.63 -17.44
C MET A 296 -34.24 12.38 -16.13
N PRO A 297 -34.82 11.97 -14.99
CA PRO A 297 -34.60 12.64 -13.71
C PRO A 297 -33.29 12.19 -13.01
N MET A 298 -32.43 11.43 -13.69
CA MET A 298 -31.17 10.89 -13.18
C MET A 298 -30.23 10.51 -14.32
N VAL A 299 -28.94 10.39 -14.00
CA VAL A 299 -27.92 9.77 -14.85
C VAL A 299 -27.49 8.46 -14.21
N GLN A 300 -27.41 7.39 -15.00
CA GLN A 300 -26.99 6.08 -14.52
C GLN A 300 -25.63 5.69 -15.12
N PHE A 301 -24.82 5.03 -14.30
CA PHE A 301 -23.45 4.63 -14.62
C PHE A 301 -23.27 3.13 -14.45
N GLU A 302 -22.38 2.57 -15.25
CA GLU A 302 -22.00 1.17 -15.13
C GLU A 302 -21.41 0.91 -13.73
N GLY A 303 -21.89 -0.17 -13.13
CA GLY A 303 -21.32 -0.73 -11.90
C GLY A 303 -20.53 -2.00 -12.17
N ASP A 304 -20.04 -2.60 -11.09
CA ASP A 304 -19.52 -3.97 -11.07
C ASP A 304 -20.52 -4.89 -10.34
N PRO A 305 -21.28 -5.73 -11.05
CA PRO A 305 -22.22 -6.67 -10.45
C PRO A 305 -21.55 -7.69 -9.52
N SER A 306 -20.28 -8.06 -9.79
CA SER A 306 -19.57 -9.06 -8.99
C SER A 306 -19.25 -8.56 -7.58
N ARG A 307 -19.11 -7.24 -7.42
CA ARG A 307 -18.88 -6.55 -6.13
C ARG A 307 -20.17 -6.14 -5.43
N ALA A 308 -21.30 -6.17 -6.13
CA ALA A 308 -22.57 -5.63 -5.62
C ALA A 308 -23.23 -6.51 -4.54
N HIS A 309 -22.79 -7.77 -4.38
CA HIS A 309 -23.36 -8.72 -3.43
C HIS A 309 -23.22 -8.33 -1.95
N THR A 310 -22.35 -7.38 -1.63
CA THR A 310 -22.14 -6.86 -0.26
C THR A 310 -22.85 -5.54 0.00
N LEU A 311 -23.62 -5.02 -0.97
CA LEU A 311 -24.39 -3.80 -0.82
C LEU A 311 -25.70 -4.07 -0.09
N TYR A 312 -25.63 -4.20 1.24
CA TYR A 312 -26.80 -4.31 2.09
C TYR A 312 -27.62 -3.00 2.07
N PRO A 313 -28.96 -3.06 2.15
CA PRO A 313 -29.78 -1.85 2.24
C PRO A 313 -29.43 -1.00 3.47
N ASP A 314 -29.21 0.29 3.25
CA ASP A 314 -29.12 1.29 4.32
C ASP A 314 -30.51 1.64 4.88
N GLU A 315 -30.58 2.57 5.83
CA GLU A 315 -31.85 3.18 6.23
C GLU A 315 -32.53 3.81 4.99
N PRO A 316 -33.78 3.40 4.65
CA PRO A 316 -34.46 3.88 3.47
C PRO A 316 -34.56 5.40 3.44
N PHE A 317 -34.20 6.02 2.31
CA PHE A 317 -34.29 7.47 2.20
C PHE A 317 -35.77 7.92 2.20
N LYS A 318 -36.05 9.06 2.83
CA LYS A 318 -37.39 9.69 2.83
C LYS A 318 -37.55 10.74 1.73
N LYS A 319 -36.43 11.32 1.32
CA LYS A 319 -36.33 12.30 0.23
C LYS A 319 -34.93 12.18 -0.37
N CYS A 320 -34.89 12.15 -1.69
CA CYS A 320 -33.72 12.30 -2.52
C CYS A 320 -33.68 13.73 -3.05
N LYS A 321 -32.51 14.37 -3.04
CA LYS A 321 -32.31 15.73 -3.56
C LYS A 321 -31.58 15.68 -4.89
N ARG A 322 -31.75 16.72 -5.70
CA ARG A 322 -30.88 16.96 -6.85
C ARG A 322 -29.40 16.97 -6.42
N GLY A 323 -28.59 16.19 -7.11
CA GLY A 323 -27.17 15.96 -6.87
C GLY A 323 -26.86 14.82 -5.92
N ASP A 324 -27.83 14.14 -5.31
CA ASP A 324 -27.54 12.95 -4.51
C ASP A 324 -26.94 11.84 -5.40
N ILE A 325 -25.88 11.21 -4.91
CA ILE A 325 -25.21 10.06 -5.52
C ILE A 325 -25.63 8.81 -4.75
N GLY A 326 -26.02 7.77 -5.47
CA GLY A 326 -26.44 6.51 -4.87
C GLY A 326 -26.12 5.29 -5.72
N VAL A 327 -26.27 4.12 -5.10
CA VAL A 327 -26.09 2.82 -5.72
C VAL A 327 -27.28 1.93 -5.42
N THR A 328 -27.70 1.14 -6.41
CA THR A 328 -28.73 0.13 -6.21
C THR A 328 -28.18 -0.98 -5.33
N ASN A 329 -28.87 -1.26 -4.23
CA ASN A 329 -28.44 -2.27 -3.26
C ASN A 329 -28.98 -3.67 -3.64
N GLN A 330 -28.56 -4.69 -2.90
CA GLN A 330 -28.89 -6.09 -3.20
C GLN A 330 -30.38 -6.46 -3.08
N ALA A 331 -31.25 -5.56 -2.58
CA ALA A 331 -32.69 -5.81 -2.54
C ALA A 331 -33.35 -5.74 -3.93
N ARG A 332 -32.61 -5.31 -4.95
CA ARG A 332 -33.08 -5.15 -6.32
C ARG A 332 -32.24 -5.97 -7.32
N PRO A 333 -32.82 -6.35 -8.49
CA PRO A 333 -32.11 -7.14 -9.50
C PRO A 333 -30.85 -6.48 -10.07
N ASN A 334 -30.83 -5.15 -10.18
CA ASN A 334 -29.74 -4.38 -10.78
C ASN A 334 -28.76 -3.84 -9.73
N ALA A 335 -28.44 -4.65 -8.72
CA ALA A 335 -27.50 -4.28 -7.67
C ALA A 335 -26.16 -3.83 -8.26
N GLY A 336 -25.61 -2.73 -7.74
CA GLY A 336 -24.36 -2.14 -8.20
C GLY A 336 -24.51 -1.01 -9.22
N LEU A 337 -25.70 -0.79 -9.79
CA LEU A 337 -25.92 0.36 -10.67
C LEU A 337 -25.71 1.67 -9.90
N ILE A 338 -24.86 2.55 -10.39
CA ILE A 338 -24.57 3.85 -9.76
C ILE A 338 -25.43 4.91 -10.44
N GLY A 339 -25.87 5.93 -9.69
CA GLY A 339 -26.63 7.01 -10.26
C GLY A 339 -26.45 8.35 -9.56
N ILE A 340 -26.71 9.42 -10.31
CA ILE A 340 -26.76 10.80 -9.84
C ILE A 340 -28.16 11.34 -10.10
N ARG A 341 -28.82 11.85 -9.07
CA ARG A 341 -30.17 12.40 -9.19
C ARG A 341 -30.13 13.81 -9.79
N LEU A 342 -30.99 14.08 -10.78
CA LEU A 342 -31.12 15.40 -11.41
C LEU A 342 -32.29 16.22 -10.88
N GLU A 343 -33.24 15.62 -10.16
CA GLU A 343 -34.40 16.33 -9.60
C GLU A 343 -34.75 15.82 -8.20
N ASP A 344 -35.26 16.70 -7.33
CA ASP A 344 -35.78 16.30 -6.03
C ASP A 344 -36.90 15.26 -6.17
N SER A 345 -36.88 14.23 -5.32
CA SER A 345 -37.90 13.18 -5.31
C SER A 345 -38.15 12.65 -3.91
N LYS A 346 -39.39 12.25 -3.63
CA LYS A 346 -39.74 11.54 -2.38
C LYS A 346 -39.88 10.03 -2.58
N GLU A 347 -40.00 9.60 -3.84
CA GLU A 347 -40.35 8.23 -4.21
C GLU A 347 -39.13 7.46 -4.74
N TYR A 348 -38.32 8.12 -5.57
CA TYR A 348 -37.21 7.49 -6.31
C TYR A 348 -35.85 8.09 -5.99
N GLY A 349 -34.84 7.22 -5.89
CA GLY A 349 -33.46 7.56 -5.58
C GLY A 349 -32.64 7.91 -6.82
N PRO A 350 -31.32 8.11 -6.65
CA PRO A 350 -30.40 8.41 -7.75
C PRO A 350 -30.34 7.33 -8.84
N THR A 351 -30.68 6.08 -8.51
CA THR A 351 -30.64 4.95 -9.45
C THR A 351 -32.01 4.62 -10.05
N GLY A 352 -33.05 5.38 -9.72
CA GLY A 352 -34.43 5.11 -10.15
C GLY A 352 -35.18 4.11 -9.27
N GLU A 353 -34.52 3.52 -8.29
CA GLU A 353 -35.14 2.59 -7.33
C GLU A 353 -35.80 3.35 -6.16
N GLU A 354 -36.77 2.70 -5.51
CA GLU A 354 -37.47 3.24 -4.33
C GLU A 354 -36.56 3.33 -3.09
N GLY A 355 -37.06 3.98 -2.03
CA GLY A 355 -36.37 4.19 -0.74
C GLY A 355 -35.51 3.03 -0.22
N TYR A 356 -36.02 1.80 -0.27
CA TYR A 356 -35.34 0.61 0.25
C TYR A 356 -34.35 -0.03 -0.74
N GLY A 357 -34.39 0.36 -2.01
CA GLY A 357 -33.57 -0.20 -3.09
C GLY A 357 -32.34 0.62 -3.46
N THR A 358 -32.23 1.87 -2.98
CA THR A 358 -31.06 2.73 -3.22
C THR A 358 -30.39 3.15 -1.92
N ASN A 359 -29.07 2.94 -1.86
CA ASN A 359 -28.23 3.52 -0.82
C ASN A 359 -27.71 4.88 -1.31
N ILE A 360 -28.03 5.97 -0.60
CA ILE A 360 -27.51 7.32 -0.90
C ILE A 360 -26.27 7.58 -0.04
N PHE A 361 -25.11 7.71 -0.68
CA PHE A 361 -23.81 7.74 -0.01
C PHE A 361 -22.94 8.94 -0.37
N GLY A 362 -23.38 9.82 -1.28
CA GLY A 362 -22.57 10.97 -1.67
C GLY A 362 -23.38 12.06 -2.34
N ARG A 363 -22.68 13.10 -2.78
CA ARG A 363 -23.26 14.25 -3.46
C ARG A 363 -22.37 14.77 -4.57
N PHE A 364 -22.98 15.17 -5.68
CA PHE A 364 -22.36 15.93 -6.73
C PHE A 364 -22.33 17.42 -6.34
N GLU A 365 -21.15 18.03 -6.34
CA GLU A 365 -20.92 19.33 -5.74
C GLU A 365 -20.80 20.47 -6.76
N ASP A 366 -20.59 20.15 -8.03
CA ASP A 366 -20.45 21.13 -9.11
C ASP A 366 -21.78 21.34 -9.87
N ASP A 367 -21.76 22.15 -10.92
CA ASP A 367 -22.96 22.53 -11.66
C ASP A 367 -23.48 21.37 -12.53
N LEU A 368 -24.58 20.77 -12.09
CA LEU A 368 -25.27 19.69 -12.79
C LEU A 368 -25.83 20.11 -14.16
N ASP A 369 -26.20 21.37 -14.36
CA ASP A 369 -26.71 21.82 -15.66
C ASP A 369 -25.58 21.97 -16.68
N GLU A 370 -24.39 22.40 -16.23
CA GLU A 370 -23.20 22.40 -17.07
C GLU A 370 -22.73 20.98 -17.39
N PHE A 371 -22.74 20.11 -16.40
CA PHE A 371 -22.47 18.68 -16.54
C PHE A 371 -23.35 18.03 -17.61
N LEU A 372 -24.67 18.23 -17.55
CA LEU A 372 -25.61 17.64 -18.52
C LEU A 372 -25.40 18.17 -19.95
N LYS A 373 -25.01 19.44 -20.12
CA LYS A 373 -24.71 19.99 -21.46
C LYS A 373 -23.47 19.39 -22.10
N LYS A 374 -22.57 18.83 -21.29
CA LYS A 374 -21.27 18.31 -21.71
C LYS A 374 -21.23 16.79 -21.77
N THR A 375 -22.25 16.10 -21.26
CA THR A 375 -22.29 14.64 -21.12
C THR A 375 -23.18 14.03 -22.18
N ASP A 376 -22.65 13.07 -22.92
CA ASP A 376 -23.39 12.24 -23.87
C ASP A 376 -23.51 10.77 -23.39
N ASP A 377 -24.32 9.97 -24.09
CA ASP A 377 -24.45 8.54 -23.83
C ASP A 377 -23.12 7.80 -24.11
N GLU A 378 -22.83 6.76 -23.33
CA GLU A 378 -21.57 5.99 -23.34
C GLU A 378 -20.27 6.80 -23.05
N GLU A 379 -20.37 8.08 -22.66
CA GLU A 379 -19.20 8.90 -22.29
C GLU A 379 -18.59 8.45 -20.94
N VAL A 380 -17.27 8.64 -20.79
CA VAL A 380 -16.57 8.49 -19.51
C VAL A 380 -16.49 9.84 -18.81
N ILE A 381 -17.00 9.87 -17.59
CA ILE A 381 -17.03 11.04 -16.72
C ILE A 381 -15.94 10.91 -15.67
N TYR A 382 -15.22 11.99 -15.41
CA TYR A 382 -14.16 12.03 -14.42
C TYR A 382 -14.61 12.75 -13.15
N VAL A 383 -14.35 12.15 -11.99
CA VAL A 383 -14.78 12.67 -10.68
C VAL A 383 -13.63 12.72 -9.67
N THR A 384 -13.71 13.64 -8.71
CA THR A 384 -12.73 13.77 -7.61
C THR A 384 -13.37 14.32 -6.33
N GLU A 385 -12.84 13.98 -5.17
CA GLU A 385 -13.18 14.65 -3.90
C GLU A 385 -12.28 15.86 -3.61
N GLU A 386 -11.17 15.99 -4.34
CA GLU A 386 -10.19 17.05 -4.13
C GLU A 386 -10.55 18.33 -4.88
N ARG A 387 -9.96 19.45 -4.46
CA ARG A 387 -9.96 20.68 -5.24
C ARG A 387 -8.71 20.69 -6.11
N LEU A 388 -8.90 20.42 -7.40
CA LEU A 388 -7.86 20.53 -8.44
C LEU A 388 -7.50 21.99 -8.72
#